data_AF-A0A8J4YM06-F1
#
_entry.id   AF-A0A8J4YM06-F1
#
_cell.length_a   1.000
_cell.length_b   1.000
_cell.length_c   1.000
_cell.angle_alpha   90.00
_cell.angle_beta   90.00
_cell.angle_gamma   90.00
#
_symmetry.space_group_name_H-M   'P 1'
#
loop_
_entity.id
_entity.type
_entity.pdbx_description
1 polymer ?
#
loop_
_entity_poly.entity_id
_entity_poly.type
_entity_poly.pdbx_seq_one_letter_code
_entity_poly.pdbx_strand_id
1 'polypeptide(L)'
;MPTQRPSQEKLTLVSANVRGLQTNIGDLAHSFIIPHNPHIIATVETFLNPTIPTNFGHIQGYSRWLRRDRAHGTFGGITVCFREGLAVEAREVEMDRHLEMMFFRLWTSRHETILLCVCYRPQWQGNDPIHFLHCNIDTLLLQHNSNHLIVVGDMNKHLVARQFENLLTEYGLNNHVNFPTHISGSSLDPVITDLPEEVITCLPLGMVGSSDHSAVLTTISSTVVRDEATARVNWLWSRGDWDSLKENLDSIVWTELLHGDCRRAADNKSRAWLRYKSHPSQLNKHRHKEACKTMCQVQKQAIQRWREDLKAKYSGQSVSSKEWWCGVKQQQGLFADNTIPPLTRPNGSISILGVEFDAGLTFTSHARRVAKSSAWRLSCVRRISHLLDAKGVEVLYKAQVRPLMEYSPLAWSSCPPSYLATLDRVQRRAQRLVSDKRPHHAPDSFQPLQKRRDVAGLCVMHKALNLHTPHLAAIKLPRPPPPLHSTRVAPHRQEQVTVPFSRTEHHLRSFLPRYGRLWSQLVHQTDHHHASLQDFKRGVNSWLTA
;
A
#
# COMPACT_ATOMS: atom_id res chain seq x y z
N MET A 1 -42.25 -5.39 6.81
CA MET A 1 -41.38 -4.38 6.17
C MET A 1 -39.94 -4.74 6.47
N PRO A 2 -39.15 -5.23 5.49
CA PRO A 2 -37.75 -5.54 5.73
C PRO A 2 -36.99 -4.22 5.90
N THR A 3 -36.41 -4.02 7.08
CA THR A 3 -35.48 -2.93 7.39
C THR A 3 -34.29 -3.01 6.44
N GLN A 4 -34.26 -2.11 5.44
CA GLN A 4 -33.09 -1.90 4.60
C GLN A 4 -31.89 -1.59 5.49
N ARG A 5 -30.79 -2.32 5.30
CA ARG A 5 -29.50 -1.95 5.89
C ARG A 5 -29.17 -0.52 5.43
N PRO A 6 -28.63 0.36 6.28
CA PRO A 6 -28.18 1.67 5.83
C PRO A 6 -27.22 1.48 4.65
N SER A 7 -27.53 2.10 3.53
CA SER A 7 -26.70 2.08 2.32
C SER A 7 -25.29 2.52 2.70
N GLN A 8 -24.31 1.68 2.43
CA GLN A 8 -22.90 2.01 2.59
C GLN A 8 -22.62 3.25 1.72
N GLU A 9 -22.49 4.44 2.32
CA GLU A 9 -22.21 5.65 1.53
C GLU A 9 -20.82 5.52 0.90
N LYS A 10 -20.74 5.79 -0.40
CA LYS A 10 -19.52 5.68 -1.21
C LYS A 10 -19.14 7.05 -1.74
N LEU A 11 -17.85 7.37 -1.78
CA LEU A 11 -17.35 8.53 -2.52
C LEU A 11 -17.23 8.15 -4.00
N THR A 12 -17.78 8.96 -4.88
CA THR A 12 -17.74 8.73 -6.34
C THR A 12 -17.11 9.93 -7.05
N LEU A 13 -16.21 9.65 -7.99
CA LEU A 13 -15.45 10.62 -8.76
C LEU A 13 -15.54 10.23 -10.23
N VAL A 14 -15.94 11.17 -11.09
CA VAL A 14 -15.82 11.04 -12.54
C VAL A 14 -14.63 11.86 -13.01
N SER A 15 -13.67 11.22 -13.66
CA SER A 15 -12.53 11.91 -14.31
C SER A 15 -12.58 11.71 -15.82
N ALA A 16 -12.48 12.79 -16.60
CA ALA A 16 -12.56 12.73 -18.06
C ALA A 16 -11.63 13.74 -18.76
N ASN A 17 -10.95 13.31 -19.82
CA ASN A 17 -10.41 14.22 -20.82
C ASN A 17 -11.53 14.58 -21.80
N VAL A 18 -11.94 15.85 -21.82
CA VAL A 18 -13.15 16.30 -22.54
C VAL A 18 -12.85 16.95 -23.89
N ARG A 19 -11.58 17.21 -24.21
CA ARG A 19 -11.14 17.86 -25.47
C ARG A 19 -12.00 19.05 -25.90
N GLY A 20 -12.26 19.96 -24.98
CA GLY A 20 -13.12 21.12 -25.16
C GLY A 20 -14.40 21.00 -24.35
N LEU A 21 -14.46 21.70 -23.21
CA LEU A 21 -15.62 21.64 -22.33
C LEU A 21 -16.85 22.30 -22.98
N GLN A 22 -16.68 23.42 -23.70
CA GLN A 22 -17.81 24.14 -24.30
C GLN A 22 -18.62 23.28 -25.28
N THR A 23 -17.93 22.45 -26.06
CA THR A 23 -18.55 21.57 -27.05
C THR A 23 -19.15 20.31 -26.43
N ASN A 24 -18.53 19.78 -25.37
CA ASN A 24 -18.85 18.46 -24.85
C ASN A 24 -19.58 18.46 -23.50
N ILE A 25 -19.88 19.63 -22.92
CA ILE A 25 -20.54 19.71 -21.60
C ILE A 25 -21.95 19.11 -21.57
N GLY A 26 -22.71 19.23 -22.66
CA GLY A 26 -24.06 18.66 -22.74
C GLY A 26 -24.02 17.14 -22.59
N ASP A 27 -23.16 16.48 -23.37
CA ASP A 27 -22.96 15.03 -23.27
C ASP A 27 -22.33 14.65 -21.93
N LEU A 28 -21.33 15.40 -21.44
CA LEU A 28 -20.75 15.19 -20.11
C LEU A 28 -21.84 15.13 -19.02
N ALA A 29 -22.76 16.10 -19.04
CA ALA A 29 -23.83 16.20 -18.07
C ALA A 29 -24.85 15.06 -18.21
N HIS A 30 -25.39 14.85 -19.41
CA HIS A 30 -26.49 13.90 -19.65
C HIS A 30 -26.05 12.43 -19.59
N SER A 31 -24.86 12.11 -20.08
CA SER A 31 -24.40 10.73 -20.21
C SER A 31 -23.64 10.24 -18.98
N PHE A 32 -23.00 11.14 -18.22
CA PHE A 32 -22.10 10.74 -17.12
C PHE A 32 -22.49 11.33 -15.76
N ILE A 33 -22.88 12.60 -15.69
CA ILE A 33 -23.11 13.25 -14.39
C ILE A 33 -24.50 12.91 -13.84
N ILE A 34 -25.56 13.11 -14.64
CA ILE A 34 -26.94 12.84 -14.22
C ILE A 34 -27.16 11.36 -13.87
N PRO A 35 -26.70 10.38 -14.68
CA PRO A 35 -26.95 8.97 -14.39
C PRO A 35 -26.18 8.42 -13.20
N HIS A 36 -24.96 8.93 -12.95
CA HIS A 36 -24.08 8.39 -11.90
C HIS A 36 -24.07 9.23 -10.62
N ASN A 37 -24.56 10.47 -10.67
CA ASN A 37 -24.60 11.42 -9.56
C ASN A 37 -23.27 11.46 -8.75
N PRO A 38 -22.12 11.71 -9.40
CA PRO A 38 -20.83 11.67 -8.73
C PRO A 38 -20.70 12.75 -7.64
N HIS A 39 -19.85 12.51 -6.65
CA HIS A 39 -19.52 13.55 -5.66
C HIS A 39 -18.52 14.56 -6.21
N ILE A 40 -17.64 14.13 -7.12
CA ILE A 40 -16.57 14.93 -7.69
C ILE A 40 -16.55 14.72 -9.20
N ILE A 41 -16.40 15.80 -9.94
CA ILE A 41 -16.20 15.77 -11.39
C ILE A 41 -14.89 16.50 -11.68
N ALA A 42 -13.94 15.80 -12.30
CA ALA A 42 -12.64 16.31 -12.68
C ALA A 42 -12.48 16.21 -14.20
N THR A 43 -12.24 17.32 -14.88
CA THR A 43 -12.04 17.33 -16.33
C THR A 43 -10.73 17.98 -16.72
N VAL A 44 -10.11 17.43 -17.76
CA VAL A 44 -8.87 17.92 -18.36
C VAL A 44 -9.08 18.20 -19.84
N GLU A 45 -8.17 18.98 -20.45
CA GLU A 45 -8.33 19.51 -21.82
C GLU A 45 -9.63 20.28 -21.99
N THR A 46 -9.90 21.20 -21.07
CA THR A 46 -11.15 21.96 -21.08
C THR A 46 -11.18 23.05 -22.15
N PHE A 47 -10.01 23.51 -22.60
CA PHE A 47 -9.81 24.57 -23.61
C PHE A 47 -10.50 25.88 -23.25
N LEU A 48 -10.78 26.08 -21.96
CA LEU A 48 -11.32 27.33 -21.46
C LEU A 48 -10.20 28.35 -21.32
N ASN A 49 -10.58 29.62 -21.39
CA ASN A 49 -9.70 30.76 -21.21
C ASN A 49 -10.39 31.85 -20.39
N PRO A 50 -9.66 32.86 -19.90
CA PRO A 50 -10.21 33.88 -18.99
C PRO A 50 -11.39 34.69 -19.52
N THR A 51 -11.67 34.67 -20.85
CA THR A 51 -12.84 35.38 -21.40
C THR A 51 -14.15 34.64 -21.16
N ILE A 52 -14.09 33.34 -20.88
CA ILE A 52 -15.27 32.52 -20.59
C ILE A 52 -15.71 32.74 -19.14
N PRO A 53 -16.97 33.15 -18.89
CA PRO A 53 -17.49 33.39 -17.55
C PRO A 53 -17.35 32.20 -16.60
N THR A 54 -17.13 32.47 -15.31
CA THR A 54 -16.96 31.44 -14.27
C THR A 54 -18.24 30.65 -13.97
N ASN A 55 -19.40 31.16 -14.38
CA ASN A 55 -20.69 30.47 -14.28
C ASN A 55 -21.06 29.67 -15.55
N PHE A 56 -20.21 29.69 -16.59
CA PHE A 56 -20.45 28.91 -17.80
C PHE A 56 -20.59 27.43 -17.46
N GLY A 57 -21.63 26.79 -17.99
CA GLY A 57 -21.81 25.36 -17.82
C GLY A 57 -22.08 24.92 -16.38
N HIS A 58 -22.68 25.77 -15.56
CA HIS A 58 -23.05 25.39 -14.19
C HIS A 58 -24.06 24.22 -14.21
N ILE A 59 -23.80 23.20 -13.40
CA ILE A 59 -24.61 22.00 -13.30
C ILE A 59 -25.38 22.07 -11.98
N GLN A 60 -26.70 21.91 -12.05
CA GLN A 60 -27.57 21.98 -10.87
C GLN A 60 -27.18 20.92 -9.82
N GLY A 61 -27.06 21.34 -8.56
CA GLY A 61 -26.64 20.48 -7.45
C GLY A 61 -25.12 20.33 -7.30
N TYR A 62 -24.34 21.06 -8.09
CA TYR A 62 -22.88 21.10 -8.00
C TYR A 62 -22.37 22.53 -7.80
N SER A 63 -21.19 22.65 -7.21
CA SER A 63 -20.44 23.89 -7.11
C SER A 63 -20.14 24.47 -8.51
N ARG A 64 -19.79 25.75 -8.55
CA ARG A 64 -19.14 26.32 -9.74
C ARG A 64 -17.84 25.58 -10.05
N TRP A 65 -17.44 25.63 -11.31
CA TRP A 65 -16.17 25.06 -11.77
C TRP A 65 -14.99 25.83 -11.15
N LEU A 66 -14.17 25.12 -10.39
CA LEU A 66 -12.82 25.56 -10.03
C LEU A 66 -11.91 25.21 -11.19
N ARG A 67 -11.16 26.18 -11.71
CA ARG A 67 -10.42 26.03 -12.96
C ARG A 67 -8.98 26.50 -12.86
N ARG A 68 -8.11 25.83 -13.61
CA ARG A 68 -6.74 26.26 -13.90
C ARG A 68 -6.59 26.25 -15.42
N ASP A 69 -6.72 27.44 -16.02
CA ASP A 69 -6.60 27.61 -17.46
C ASP A 69 -5.14 27.62 -17.88
N ARG A 70 -4.88 27.18 -19.12
CA ARG A 70 -3.54 27.30 -19.69
C ARG A 70 -3.24 28.76 -20.04
N ALA A 71 -2.10 29.25 -19.58
CA ALA A 71 -1.67 30.63 -19.86
C ALA A 71 -1.24 30.86 -21.32
N HIS A 72 -0.61 29.86 -21.96
CA HIS A 72 -0.05 29.98 -23.30
C HIS A 72 -0.45 28.81 -24.21
N GLY A 73 -1.12 29.09 -25.32
CA GLY A 73 -1.62 28.09 -26.28
C GLY A 73 -3.10 27.76 -26.10
N THR A 74 -3.68 27.10 -27.10
CA THR A 74 -5.13 26.85 -27.20
C THR A 74 -5.62 25.58 -26.51
N PHE A 75 -4.75 24.59 -26.31
CA PHE A 75 -5.16 23.23 -25.94
C PHE A 75 -4.66 22.79 -24.56
N GLY A 76 -5.43 23.00 -23.50
CA GLY A 76 -5.16 22.47 -22.15
C GLY A 76 -6.22 22.89 -21.15
N GLY A 77 -5.84 22.96 -19.87
CA GLY A 77 -6.67 23.47 -18.79
C GLY A 77 -7.45 22.40 -18.05
N ILE A 78 -7.63 22.63 -16.75
CA ILE A 78 -8.28 21.72 -15.81
C ILE A 78 -9.48 22.41 -15.20
N THR A 79 -10.59 21.69 -15.06
CA THR A 79 -11.71 22.12 -14.21
C THR A 79 -12.16 21.02 -13.28
N VAL A 80 -12.60 21.40 -12.09
CA VAL A 80 -13.13 20.49 -11.07
C VAL A 80 -14.38 21.12 -10.47
N CYS A 81 -15.43 20.34 -10.28
CA CYS A 81 -16.59 20.73 -9.50
C CYS A 81 -17.02 19.62 -8.55
N PHE A 82 -17.76 20.01 -7.51
CA PHE A 82 -18.11 19.16 -6.38
C PHE A 82 -19.61 19.19 -6.17
N ARG A 83 -20.20 18.06 -5.77
CA ARG A 83 -21.60 18.04 -5.37
C ARG A 83 -21.79 18.96 -4.16
N GLU A 84 -22.88 19.73 -4.14
CA GLU A 84 -23.20 20.60 -3.02
C GLU A 84 -23.27 19.82 -1.70
N GLY A 85 -22.73 20.40 -0.63
CA GLY A 85 -22.64 19.79 0.70
C GLY A 85 -21.45 18.84 0.91
N LEU A 86 -20.60 18.62 -0.10
CA LEU A 86 -19.35 17.86 0.06
C LEU A 86 -18.31 18.70 0.82
N ALA A 87 -17.78 18.17 1.93
CA ALA A 87 -16.68 18.80 2.66
C ALA A 87 -15.37 18.74 1.85
N VAL A 88 -14.99 19.87 1.23
CA VAL A 88 -13.80 20.00 0.38
C VAL A 88 -13.14 21.37 0.55
N GLU A 89 -11.82 21.39 0.48
CA GLU A 89 -11.03 22.62 0.52
C GLU A 89 -9.97 22.61 -0.58
N ALA A 90 -10.01 23.62 -1.45
CA ALA A 90 -8.99 23.83 -2.47
C ALA A 90 -7.66 24.22 -1.82
N ARG A 91 -6.55 23.62 -2.29
CA ARG A 91 -5.20 23.87 -1.77
C ARG A 91 -4.35 24.55 -2.82
N GLU A 92 -3.86 25.74 -2.49
CA GLU A 92 -2.81 26.40 -3.26
C GLU A 92 -1.48 25.72 -2.97
N VAL A 93 -0.81 25.30 -4.04
CA VAL A 93 0.48 24.62 -3.99
C VAL A 93 1.45 25.39 -4.87
N GLU A 94 2.61 25.73 -4.30
CA GLU A 94 3.69 26.36 -5.04
C GLU A 94 4.24 25.37 -6.07
N MET A 95 4.11 25.71 -7.35
CA MET A 95 4.53 24.88 -8.47
C MET A 95 4.85 25.76 -9.68
N ASP A 96 5.67 25.25 -10.59
CA ASP A 96 5.98 25.96 -11.82
C ASP A 96 4.71 26.25 -12.63
N ARG A 97 4.65 27.44 -13.25
CA ARG A 97 3.43 27.94 -13.91
C ARG A 97 2.98 27.07 -15.09
N HIS A 98 3.89 26.33 -15.72
CA HIS A 98 3.54 25.42 -16.81
C HIS A 98 2.84 24.17 -16.32
N LEU A 99 2.98 23.79 -15.05
CA LEU A 99 2.36 22.59 -14.51
C LEU A 99 0.84 22.78 -14.38
N GLU A 100 0.11 21.84 -14.94
CA GLU A 100 -1.35 21.79 -14.90
C GLU A 100 -1.77 20.77 -13.85
N MET A 101 -1.83 21.24 -12.60
CA MET A 101 -2.29 20.45 -11.46
C MET A 101 -3.17 21.31 -10.53
N MET A 102 -4.19 20.68 -9.95
CA MET A 102 -5.03 21.26 -8.90
C MET A 102 -5.12 20.30 -7.72
N PHE A 103 -5.08 20.83 -6.50
CA PHE A 103 -5.08 20.05 -5.26
C PHE A 103 -6.29 20.38 -4.41
N PHE A 104 -6.93 19.35 -3.86
CA PHE A 104 -8.12 19.47 -3.02
C PHE A 104 -8.00 18.54 -1.84
N ARG A 105 -8.29 19.06 -0.64
CA ARG A 105 -8.38 18.27 0.57
C ARG A 105 -9.85 17.86 0.78
N LEU A 106 -10.07 16.57 0.98
CA LEU A 106 -11.38 15.98 1.21
C LEU A 106 -11.42 15.34 2.60
N TRP A 107 -12.55 15.46 3.30
CA TRP A 107 -12.78 14.80 4.59
C TRP A 107 -13.67 13.58 4.44
N THR A 108 -13.16 12.45 4.92
CA THR A 108 -13.95 11.23 5.06
C THR A 108 -14.60 11.18 6.44
N SER A 109 -15.71 10.46 6.58
CA SER A 109 -16.44 10.38 7.84
C SER A 109 -15.71 9.62 8.95
N ARG A 110 -14.54 9.05 8.65
CA ARG A 110 -13.68 8.34 9.61
C ARG A 110 -12.57 9.23 10.18
N HIS A 111 -12.68 10.55 10.03
CA HIS A 111 -11.62 11.52 10.34
C HIS A 111 -10.34 11.35 9.51
N GLU A 112 -10.35 10.51 8.48
CA GLU A 112 -9.28 10.44 7.50
C GLU A 112 -9.47 11.51 6.43
N THR A 113 -8.36 11.99 5.89
CA THR A 113 -8.34 13.05 4.88
C THR A 113 -7.61 12.57 3.63
N ILE A 114 -8.17 12.93 2.49
CA ILE A 114 -7.65 12.55 1.17
C ILE A 114 -7.18 13.83 0.47
N LEU A 115 -5.94 13.83 -0.01
CA LEU A 115 -5.46 14.83 -0.95
C LEU A 115 -5.76 14.35 -2.38
N LEU A 116 -6.73 14.97 -3.03
CA LEU A 116 -7.03 14.78 -4.44
C LEU A 116 -6.14 15.72 -5.27
N CYS A 117 -5.39 15.15 -6.21
CA CYS A 117 -4.66 15.86 -7.25
C CYS A 117 -5.31 15.57 -8.60
N VAL A 118 -5.76 16.61 -9.29
CA VAL A 118 -6.19 16.51 -10.69
C VAL A 118 -5.06 17.05 -11.55
N CYS A 119 -4.51 16.20 -12.42
CA CYS A 119 -3.32 16.48 -13.20
C CYS A 119 -3.62 16.29 -14.68
N TYR A 120 -3.24 17.27 -15.50
CA TYR A 120 -3.11 17.11 -16.94
C TYR A 120 -1.65 17.23 -17.32
N ARG A 121 -1.14 16.25 -18.06
CA ARG A 121 0.24 16.25 -18.53
C ARG A 121 0.29 16.21 -20.07
N PRO A 122 0.51 17.37 -20.70
CA PRO A 122 0.80 17.47 -22.12
C PRO A 122 2.06 16.70 -22.51
N GLN A 123 2.13 16.28 -23.77
CA GLN A 123 3.26 15.49 -24.29
C GLN A 123 4.59 16.25 -24.22
N TRP A 124 4.58 17.57 -24.49
CA TRP A 124 5.77 18.43 -24.50
C TRP A 124 6.40 18.67 -23.13
N GLN A 125 5.69 18.40 -22.03
CA GLN A 125 6.19 18.64 -20.66
C GLN A 125 7.21 17.60 -20.18
N GLY A 126 7.57 16.62 -21.01
CA GLY A 126 8.49 15.56 -20.59
C GLY A 126 8.02 14.92 -19.28
N ASN A 127 8.93 14.65 -18.35
CA ASN A 127 8.56 14.04 -17.07
C ASN A 127 8.25 15.06 -15.95
N ASP A 128 8.07 16.35 -16.24
CA ASP A 128 8.00 17.40 -15.22
C ASP A 128 6.88 17.18 -14.19
N PRO A 129 5.59 16.92 -14.56
CA PRO A 129 4.55 16.69 -13.55
C PRO A 129 4.80 15.45 -12.69
N ILE A 130 5.32 14.38 -13.29
CA ILE A 130 5.67 13.15 -12.57
C ILE A 130 6.84 13.41 -11.62
N HIS A 131 7.83 14.19 -12.05
CA HIS A 131 8.97 14.57 -11.22
C HIS A 131 8.54 15.46 -10.06
N PHE A 132 7.66 16.43 -10.29
CA PHE A 132 7.09 17.27 -9.25
C PHE A 132 6.39 16.43 -8.17
N LEU A 133 5.51 15.52 -8.56
CA LEU A 133 4.84 14.60 -7.62
C LEU A 133 5.88 13.72 -6.90
N HIS A 134 6.85 13.19 -7.64
CA HIS A 134 7.90 12.34 -7.08
C HIS A 134 8.77 13.04 -6.03
N CYS A 135 8.98 14.35 -6.15
CA CYS A 135 9.76 15.13 -5.20
C CYS A 135 8.91 15.58 -3.99
N ASN A 136 7.62 15.90 -4.21
CA ASN A 136 6.82 16.67 -3.27
C ASN A 136 5.69 15.91 -2.56
N ILE A 137 5.32 14.67 -2.95
CA ILE A 137 4.17 13.96 -2.33
C ILE A 137 4.24 13.91 -0.79
N ASP A 138 5.40 13.57 -0.21
CA ASP A 138 5.53 13.46 1.24
C ASP A 138 5.30 14.83 1.92
N THR A 139 5.88 15.88 1.35
CA THR A 139 5.76 17.26 1.81
C THR A 139 4.32 17.75 1.70
N LEU A 140 3.67 17.53 0.55
CA LEU A 140 2.27 17.93 0.31
C LEU A 140 1.30 17.24 1.27
N LEU A 141 1.47 15.94 1.48
CA LEU A 141 0.63 15.19 2.40
C LEU A 141 0.84 15.62 3.86
N LEU A 142 2.05 16.05 4.24
CA LEU A 142 2.32 16.59 5.58
C LEU A 142 1.75 18.02 5.74
N GLN A 143 2.06 18.92 4.80
CA GLN A 143 1.61 20.32 4.82
C GLN A 143 0.08 20.44 4.84
N HIS A 144 -0.61 19.60 4.09
CA HIS A 144 -2.07 19.61 4.03
C HIS A 144 -2.74 18.65 5.04
N ASN A 145 -1.96 18.04 5.93
CA ASN A 145 -2.40 17.07 6.93
C ASN A 145 -3.36 16.02 6.34
N SER A 146 -2.89 15.37 5.26
CA SER A 146 -3.60 14.38 4.47
C SER A 146 -3.06 12.97 4.70
N ASN A 147 -3.97 12.03 4.96
CA ASN A 147 -3.63 10.64 5.20
C ASN A 147 -3.34 9.90 3.90
N HIS A 148 -4.19 10.13 2.89
CA HIS A 148 -4.20 9.42 1.62
C HIS A 148 -4.01 10.36 0.43
N LEU A 149 -3.52 9.83 -0.68
CA LEU A 149 -3.34 10.52 -1.95
C LEU A 149 -4.24 9.88 -3.02
N ILE A 150 -4.93 10.70 -3.80
CA ILE A 150 -5.58 10.27 -5.04
C ILE A 150 -5.12 11.20 -6.16
N VAL A 151 -4.57 10.65 -7.22
CA VAL A 151 -4.21 11.40 -8.43
C VAL A 151 -5.04 10.90 -9.60
N VAL A 152 -5.71 11.81 -10.31
CA VAL A 152 -6.52 11.52 -11.51
C VAL A 152 -6.25 12.51 -12.62
N GLY A 153 -6.68 12.15 -13.84
CA GLY A 153 -6.58 12.95 -15.04
C GLY A 153 -5.72 12.29 -16.11
N ASP A 154 -5.50 12.98 -17.22
CA ASP A 154 -4.68 12.47 -18.32
C ASP A 154 -3.21 12.77 -18.06
N MET A 155 -2.44 11.72 -17.75
CA MET A 155 -1.01 11.82 -17.48
C MET A 155 -0.14 11.43 -18.65
N ASN A 156 -0.72 11.02 -19.79
CA ASN A 156 0.02 10.45 -20.92
C ASN A 156 1.11 9.45 -20.47
N LYS A 157 0.78 8.60 -19.49
CA LYS A 157 1.76 7.81 -18.72
C LYS A 157 2.66 6.91 -19.58
N HIS A 158 2.17 6.45 -20.72
CA HIS A 158 2.91 5.65 -21.69
C HIS A 158 4.19 6.34 -22.19
N LEU A 159 4.19 7.67 -22.32
CA LEU A 159 5.36 8.45 -22.75
C LEU A 159 6.47 8.53 -21.68
N VAL A 160 6.16 8.18 -20.42
CA VAL A 160 7.12 8.18 -19.29
C VAL A 160 6.98 6.95 -18.42
N ALA A 161 6.67 5.80 -19.02
CA ALA A 161 6.31 4.59 -18.30
C ALA A 161 7.31 4.25 -17.17
N ARG A 162 8.61 4.43 -17.41
CA ARG A 162 9.65 4.19 -16.39
C ARG A 162 9.53 5.11 -15.18
N GLN A 163 9.40 6.42 -15.38
CA GLN A 163 9.29 7.40 -14.29
C GLN A 163 7.95 7.24 -13.55
N PHE A 164 6.89 6.91 -14.28
CA PHE A 164 5.58 6.60 -13.72
C PHE A 164 5.63 5.37 -12.80
N GLU A 165 6.20 4.26 -13.28
CA GLU A 165 6.37 3.03 -12.48
C GLU A 165 7.25 3.24 -11.25
N ASN A 166 8.29 4.08 -11.37
CA ASN A 166 9.12 4.48 -10.25
C ASN A 166 8.32 5.26 -9.20
N LEU A 167 7.46 6.21 -9.61
CA LEU A 167 6.57 6.92 -8.71
C LEU A 167 5.67 5.96 -7.93
N LEU A 168 5.02 5.02 -8.63
CA LEU A 168 4.15 4.03 -8.00
C LEU A 168 4.92 3.14 -7.00
N THR A 169 6.07 2.63 -7.42
CA THR A 169 6.89 1.73 -6.61
C THR A 169 7.43 2.43 -5.37
N GLU A 170 7.91 3.66 -5.51
CA GLU A 170 8.63 4.35 -4.44
C GLU A 170 7.72 5.00 -3.42
N TYR A 171 6.46 5.26 -3.78
CA TYR A 171 5.43 5.78 -2.87
C TYR A 171 4.43 4.72 -2.39
N GLY A 172 4.53 3.50 -2.92
CA GLY A 172 3.59 2.42 -2.58
C GLY A 172 2.20 2.65 -3.16
N LEU A 173 2.11 3.30 -4.31
CA LEU A 173 0.84 3.62 -4.97
C LEU A 173 0.43 2.52 -5.96
N ASN A 174 -0.86 2.45 -6.22
CA ASN A 174 -1.48 1.55 -7.19
C ASN A 174 -2.19 2.37 -8.25
N ASN A 175 -2.08 1.95 -9.53
CA ASN A 175 -2.95 2.43 -10.58
C ASN A 175 -4.14 1.46 -10.69
N HIS A 176 -5.34 1.97 -10.48
CA HIS A 176 -6.58 1.17 -10.48
C HIS A 176 -7.27 1.08 -11.84
N VAL A 177 -6.73 1.77 -12.85
CA VAL A 177 -7.20 1.66 -14.23
C VAL A 177 -6.41 0.58 -14.95
N ASN A 178 -7.08 -0.54 -15.24
CA ASN A 178 -6.55 -1.70 -15.95
C ASN A 178 -7.19 -1.92 -17.34
N PHE A 179 -7.95 -0.93 -17.82
CA PHE A 179 -8.63 -0.95 -19.11
C PHE A 179 -8.14 0.20 -20.02
N PRO A 180 -8.31 0.08 -21.36
CA PRO A 180 -8.06 1.18 -22.29
C PRO A 180 -8.93 2.40 -21.97
N THR A 181 -8.32 3.58 -21.99
CA THR A 181 -9.03 4.86 -21.80
C THR A 181 -8.95 5.73 -23.05
N HIS A 182 -8.32 5.27 -24.12
CA HIS A 182 -8.19 5.98 -25.38
C HIS A 182 -8.61 5.07 -26.55
N ILE A 183 -9.16 5.64 -27.63
CA ILE A 183 -9.62 4.88 -28.82
C ILE A 183 -8.54 3.99 -29.44
N SER A 184 -7.26 4.35 -29.27
CA SER A 184 -6.12 3.57 -29.77
C SER A 184 -5.82 2.31 -28.96
N GLY A 185 -6.56 2.04 -27.87
CA GLY A 185 -6.33 0.93 -26.97
C GLY A 185 -5.38 1.24 -25.81
N SER A 186 -4.79 2.43 -25.77
CA SER A 186 -3.91 2.87 -24.67
C SER A 186 -4.68 3.26 -23.41
N SER A 187 -4.03 3.11 -22.24
CA SER A 187 -4.53 3.62 -20.95
C SER A 187 -3.76 4.89 -20.56
N LEU A 188 -4.37 6.05 -20.73
CA LEU A 188 -3.75 7.37 -20.56
C LEU A 188 -4.15 8.07 -19.26
N ASP A 189 -5.30 7.68 -18.71
CA ASP A 189 -5.99 8.35 -17.61
C ASP A 189 -5.91 7.49 -16.33
N PRO A 190 -4.76 7.43 -15.64
CA PRO A 190 -4.64 6.60 -14.44
C PRO A 190 -5.45 7.17 -13.27
N VAL A 191 -5.86 6.26 -12.39
CA VAL A 191 -6.37 6.60 -11.04
C VAL A 191 -5.37 6.02 -10.05
N ILE A 192 -4.56 6.89 -9.46
CA ILE A 192 -3.42 6.50 -8.63
C ILE A 192 -3.73 6.77 -7.16
N THR A 193 -3.57 5.79 -6.29
CA THR A 193 -3.75 6.00 -4.84
C THR A 193 -2.93 5.02 -3.99
N ASP A 194 -2.72 5.37 -2.73
CA ASP A 194 -2.20 4.49 -1.67
C ASP A 194 -3.31 3.68 -0.98
N LEU A 195 -4.57 3.84 -1.40
CA LEU A 195 -5.69 3.06 -0.89
C LEU A 195 -5.61 1.58 -1.31
N PRO A 196 -6.07 0.65 -0.46
CA PRO A 196 -6.14 -0.77 -0.80
C PRO A 196 -7.12 -1.04 -1.95
N GLU A 197 -6.81 -2.04 -2.78
CA GLU A 197 -7.64 -2.42 -3.94
C GLU A 197 -9.05 -2.86 -3.54
N GLU A 198 -9.26 -3.31 -2.30
CA GLU A 198 -10.57 -3.72 -1.79
C GLU A 198 -11.53 -2.54 -1.56
N VAL A 199 -10.99 -1.32 -1.46
CA VAL A 199 -11.76 -0.12 -1.13
C VAL A 199 -12.13 0.69 -2.36
N ILE A 200 -11.39 0.56 -3.46
CA ILE A 200 -11.53 1.39 -4.66
C ILE A 200 -11.82 0.55 -5.90
N THR A 201 -12.79 0.98 -6.69
CA THR A 201 -13.15 0.35 -7.96
C THR A 201 -13.23 1.39 -9.06
N CYS A 202 -12.59 1.13 -10.20
CA CYS A 202 -12.64 1.99 -11.38
C CYS A 202 -13.40 1.29 -12.51
N LEU A 203 -14.28 2.02 -13.19
CA LEU A 203 -15.08 1.54 -14.31
C LEU A 203 -14.97 2.52 -15.50
N PRO A 204 -14.84 2.02 -16.74
CA PRO A 204 -14.96 2.85 -17.93
C PRO A 204 -16.42 3.25 -18.13
N LEU A 205 -16.68 4.53 -18.42
CA LEU A 205 -18.04 5.01 -18.73
C LEU A 205 -18.29 5.22 -20.23
N GLY A 206 -17.25 5.43 -21.04
CA GLY A 206 -17.37 5.75 -22.47
C GLY A 206 -16.81 7.13 -22.83
N MET A 207 -16.78 7.42 -24.13
CA MET A 207 -16.22 8.68 -24.65
C MET A 207 -17.17 9.86 -24.42
N VAL A 208 -16.61 11.01 -24.02
CA VAL A 208 -17.37 12.24 -23.80
C VAL A 208 -17.45 13.04 -25.10
N GLY A 209 -18.61 13.04 -25.73
CA GLY A 209 -18.89 13.77 -26.97
C GLY A 209 -17.91 13.40 -28.09
N SER A 210 -17.15 14.39 -28.56
CA SER A 210 -16.13 14.21 -29.60
C SER A 210 -14.74 13.81 -29.08
N SER A 211 -14.59 13.58 -27.77
CA SER A 211 -13.32 13.15 -27.18
C SER A 211 -12.97 11.72 -27.62
N ASP A 212 -11.68 11.48 -27.86
CA ASP A 212 -11.09 10.15 -28.06
C ASP A 212 -10.69 9.46 -26.75
N HIS A 213 -10.99 10.08 -25.61
CA HIS A 213 -10.80 9.51 -24.29
C HIS A 213 -12.12 9.04 -23.67
N SER A 214 -12.06 7.92 -22.96
CA SER A 214 -13.14 7.38 -22.16
C SER A 214 -13.09 7.94 -20.74
N ALA A 215 -14.23 8.42 -20.24
CA ALA A 215 -14.37 8.84 -18.85
C ALA A 215 -14.24 7.65 -17.90
N VAL A 216 -13.68 7.91 -16.72
CA VAL A 216 -13.45 6.91 -15.67
C VAL A 216 -14.31 7.24 -14.46
N LEU A 217 -15.17 6.30 -14.05
CA LEU A 217 -15.88 6.34 -12.77
C LEU A 217 -15.05 5.64 -11.70
N THR A 218 -14.61 6.41 -10.72
CA THR A 218 -13.93 5.90 -9.53
C THR A 218 -14.92 5.89 -8.36
N THR A 219 -15.09 4.73 -7.73
CA THR A 219 -15.92 4.57 -6.54
C THR A 219 -15.05 4.09 -5.38
N ILE A 220 -15.13 4.77 -4.24
CA ILE A 220 -14.37 4.49 -3.03
C ILE A 220 -15.36 4.14 -1.92
N SER A 221 -15.19 2.99 -1.30
CA SER A 221 -16.00 2.47 -0.19
C SER A 221 -15.67 3.18 1.12
N SER A 222 -15.70 4.51 1.09
CA SER A 222 -15.53 5.39 2.25
C SER A 222 -16.76 6.28 2.37
N THR A 223 -17.28 6.38 3.58
CA THR A 223 -18.29 7.35 4.00
C THR A 223 -17.65 8.75 3.99
N VAL A 224 -18.36 9.75 3.50
CA VAL A 224 -17.86 11.12 3.29
C VAL A 224 -18.54 12.06 4.29
N VAL A 225 -17.83 13.04 4.85
CA VAL A 225 -18.48 14.04 5.72
C VAL A 225 -19.30 14.98 4.84
N ARG A 226 -20.58 15.11 5.16
CA ARG A 226 -21.42 16.20 4.66
C ARG A 226 -21.38 17.34 5.67
N ASP A 227 -21.23 18.56 5.18
CA ASP A 227 -21.41 19.74 6.03
C ASP A 227 -22.92 19.95 6.25
N GLU A 228 -23.44 19.44 7.37
CA GLU A 228 -24.81 19.73 7.82
C GLU A 228 -24.77 20.66 9.04
N ALA A 229 -25.61 21.71 9.02
CA ALA A 229 -25.91 22.51 10.21
C ALA A 229 -26.63 21.63 11.24
N THR A 230 -26.00 21.35 12.38
CA THR A 230 -26.53 20.40 13.38
C THR A 230 -27.38 21.09 14.44
N ALA A 231 -28.65 20.72 14.53
CA ALA A 231 -29.47 20.95 15.73
C ALA A 231 -29.28 19.78 16.71
N ARG A 232 -28.86 20.07 17.94
CA ARG A 232 -28.62 19.06 18.98
C ARG A 232 -29.86 18.89 19.86
N VAL A 233 -30.34 17.65 19.98
CA VAL A 233 -31.33 17.28 21.01
C VAL A 233 -30.58 17.01 22.33
N ASN A 234 -30.88 17.80 23.36
CA ASN A 234 -30.37 17.59 24.71
C ASN A 234 -31.38 16.77 25.53
N TRP A 235 -30.95 15.61 26.02
CA TRP A 235 -31.73 14.80 26.95
C TRP A 235 -31.69 15.42 28.35
N LEU A 236 -32.85 15.74 28.91
CA LEU A 236 -32.98 16.26 30.27
C LEU A 236 -32.92 15.11 31.28
N TRP A 237 -31.71 14.64 31.59
CA TRP A 237 -31.45 13.56 32.53
C TRP A 237 -32.06 13.79 33.93
N SER A 238 -32.25 15.05 34.32
CA SER A 238 -32.92 15.44 35.57
C SER A 238 -34.42 15.12 35.60
N ARG A 239 -35.03 14.74 34.47
CA ARG A 239 -36.44 14.34 34.33
C ARG A 239 -36.62 12.90 33.87
N GLY A 240 -35.57 12.08 33.94
CA GLY A 240 -35.65 10.65 33.62
C GLY A 240 -36.47 9.90 34.68
N ASP A 241 -37.33 8.99 34.23
CA ASP A 241 -38.03 8.04 35.10
C ASP A 241 -37.09 6.87 35.45
N TRP A 242 -36.26 7.11 36.46
CA TRP A 242 -35.20 6.19 36.88
C TRP A 242 -35.73 4.96 37.64
N ASP A 243 -36.93 5.08 38.22
CA ASP A 243 -37.54 4.03 39.03
C ASP A 243 -38.09 2.92 38.13
N SER A 244 -38.80 3.27 37.05
CA SER A 244 -39.22 2.32 36.01
C SER A 244 -38.05 1.55 35.37
N LEU A 245 -36.89 2.20 35.25
CA LEU A 245 -35.69 1.59 34.67
C LEU A 245 -35.07 0.55 35.62
N LYS A 246 -35.04 0.83 36.93
CA LYS A 246 -34.54 -0.11 37.93
C LYS A 246 -35.45 -1.34 38.07
N GLU A 247 -36.77 -1.14 38.10
CA GLU A 247 -37.72 -2.26 38.13
C GLU A 247 -37.59 -3.18 36.89
N ASN A 248 -37.31 -2.61 35.72
CA ASN A 248 -37.05 -3.39 34.51
C ASN A 248 -35.73 -4.17 34.55
N LEU A 249 -34.72 -3.70 35.29
CA LEU A 249 -33.43 -4.38 35.40
C LEU A 249 -33.45 -5.47 36.48
N ASP A 250 -34.21 -5.26 37.57
CA ASP A 250 -34.34 -6.20 38.67
C ASP A 250 -35.29 -7.37 38.36
N SER A 251 -36.19 -7.21 37.38
CA SER A 251 -37.11 -8.26 36.89
C SER A 251 -36.46 -9.26 35.93
N ILE A 252 -35.17 -9.08 35.58
CA ILE A 252 -34.45 -9.96 34.67
C ILE A 252 -33.76 -11.07 35.48
N VAL A 253 -34.07 -12.34 35.18
CA VAL A 253 -33.43 -13.50 35.83
C VAL A 253 -32.07 -13.77 35.17
N TRP A 254 -31.05 -13.08 35.67
CA TRP A 254 -29.69 -13.06 35.11
C TRP A 254 -29.00 -14.43 35.00
N THR A 255 -29.43 -15.41 35.80
CA THR A 255 -28.87 -16.77 35.83
C THR A 255 -29.28 -17.64 34.63
N GLU A 256 -30.34 -17.30 33.88
CA GLU A 256 -30.74 -18.00 32.65
C GLU A 256 -30.00 -17.52 31.39
N LEU A 257 -29.33 -16.36 31.46
CA LEU A 257 -28.62 -15.78 30.32
C LEU A 257 -27.26 -16.44 30.05
N LEU A 258 -26.76 -17.26 30.98
CA LEU A 258 -25.40 -17.80 30.95
C LEU A 258 -25.39 -19.36 31.08
N HIS A 259 -25.41 -20.10 29.93
CA HIS A 259 -24.70 -21.39 29.60
C HIS A 259 -25.50 -22.47 28.77
N GLY A 260 -24.91 -23.08 27.71
CA GLY A 260 -25.57 -23.90 26.64
C GLY A 260 -24.94 -25.25 26.15
N ASP A 261 -25.58 -25.89 25.14
CA ASP A 261 -25.42 -27.30 24.69
C ASP A 261 -25.79 -27.49 23.18
N CYS A 262 -24.83 -27.31 22.26
CA CYS A 262 -25.13 -26.92 20.86
C CYS A 262 -25.49 -28.02 19.87
N ARG A 263 -24.94 -29.21 20.07
CA ARG A 263 -25.18 -30.34 19.18
C ARG A 263 -26.59 -30.91 19.36
N ARG A 264 -27.04 -30.97 20.62
CA ARG A 264 -28.35 -31.45 21.03
C ARG A 264 -29.50 -30.66 20.41
N ALA A 265 -29.35 -29.34 20.26
CA ALA A 265 -30.37 -28.47 19.68
C ALA A 265 -30.51 -28.65 18.16
N ALA A 266 -29.40 -28.90 17.45
CA ALA A 266 -29.43 -29.17 16.02
C ALA A 266 -30.13 -30.50 15.69
N ASP A 267 -29.85 -31.55 16.46
CA ASP A 267 -30.46 -32.88 16.28
C ASP A 267 -31.97 -32.85 16.54
N ASN A 268 -32.42 -32.06 17.52
CA ASN A 268 -33.85 -31.86 17.81
C ASN A 268 -34.59 -31.15 16.68
N LYS A 269 -34.00 -30.12 16.07
CA LYS A 269 -34.59 -29.41 14.93
C LYS A 269 -34.80 -30.35 13.73
N SER A 270 -33.80 -31.15 13.41
CA SER A 270 -33.85 -32.10 12.27
C SER A 270 -34.92 -33.17 12.47
N ARG A 271 -35.02 -33.74 13.69
CA ARG A 271 -36.07 -34.72 14.01
C ARG A 271 -37.48 -34.11 13.96
N ALA A 272 -37.66 -32.89 14.48
CA ALA A 272 -38.95 -32.20 14.45
C ALA A 272 -39.39 -31.84 13.01
N TRP A 273 -38.43 -31.51 12.13
CA TRP A 273 -38.70 -31.28 10.71
C TRP A 273 -39.18 -32.54 10.00
N LEU A 274 -38.46 -33.65 10.15
CA LEU A 274 -38.82 -34.94 9.51
C LEU A 274 -40.20 -35.42 9.97
N ARG A 275 -40.55 -35.17 11.25
CA ARG A 275 -41.85 -35.50 11.81
C ARG A 275 -42.98 -34.62 11.28
N TYR A 276 -42.74 -33.32 11.10
CA TYR A 276 -43.71 -32.41 10.46
C TYR A 276 -43.89 -32.74 8.97
N LYS A 277 -42.80 -33.06 8.25
CA LYS A 277 -42.83 -33.41 6.83
C LYS A 277 -43.61 -34.71 6.58
N SER A 278 -43.44 -35.71 7.45
CA SER A 278 -44.17 -36.98 7.34
C SER A 278 -45.62 -36.86 7.79
N HIS A 279 -45.92 -36.04 8.81
CA HIS A 279 -47.27 -35.87 9.36
C HIS A 279 -47.59 -34.38 9.60
N PRO A 280 -48.07 -33.66 8.57
CA PRO A 280 -48.32 -32.23 8.66
C PRO A 280 -49.53 -31.91 9.57
N SER A 281 -49.26 -31.37 10.76
CA SER A 281 -50.29 -30.90 11.70
C SER A 281 -49.86 -29.58 12.34
N GLN A 282 -50.82 -28.81 12.86
CA GLN A 282 -50.53 -27.54 13.56
C GLN A 282 -49.61 -27.77 14.77
N LEU A 283 -49.81 -28.87 15.51
CA LEU A 283 -48.97 -29.25 16.63
C LEU A 283 -47.53 -29.59 16.20
N ASN A 284 -47.36 -30.35 15.12
CA ASN A 284 -46.02 -30.69 14.60
C ASN A 284 -45.32 -29.47 13.98
N LYS A 285 -46.08 -28.57 13.37
CA LYS A 285 -45.60 -27.26 12.88
C LYS A 285 -45.11 -26.39 14.02
N HIS A 286 -45.84 -26.36 15.14
CA HIS A 286 -45.45 -25.65 16.35
C HIS A 286 -44.15 -26.22 16.93
N ARG A 287 -44.07 -27.55 17.10
CA ARG A 287 -42.87 -28.25 17.59
C ARG A 287 -41.64 -28.01 16.71
N HIS A 288 -41.78 -28.01 15.39
CA HIS A 288 -40.67 -27.69 14.50
C HIS A 288 -40.26 -26.20 14.61
N LYS A 289 -41.22 -25.28 14.73
CA LYS A 289 -40.92 -23.86 14.97
C LYS A 289 -40.20 -23.64 16.30
N GLU A 290 -40.60 -24.32 17.37
CA GLU A 290 -39.92 -24.25 18.67
C GLU A 290 -38.50 -24.85 18.61
N ALA A 291 -38.32 -26.00 17.95
CA ALA A 291 -36.99 -26.59 17.76
C ALA A 291 -36.08 -25.69 16.90
N CYS A 292 -36.63 -24.99 15.90
CA CYS A 292 -35.90 -23.98 15.13
C CYS A 292 -35.48 -22.78 15.99
N LYS A 293 -36.37 -22.26 16.84
CA LYS A 293 -36.06 -21.17 17.78
C LYS A 293 -34.95 -21.58 18.76
N THR A 294 -35.09 -22.78 19.32
CA THR A 294 -34.12 -23.36 20.26
C THR A 294 -32.75 -23.53 19.61
N MET A 295 -32.68 -24.07 18.39
CA MET A 295 -31.43 -24.20 17.64
C MET A 295 -30.80 -22.83 17.34
N CYS A 296 -31.59 -21.83 16.99
CA CYS A 296 -31.10 -20.48 16.72
C CYS A 296 -30.52 -19.84 17.98
N GLN A 297 -31.17 -19.98 19.13
CA GLN A 297 -30.66 -19.49 20.42
C GLN A 297 -29.36 -20.19 20.82
N VAL A 298 -29.36 -21.51 20.74
CA VAL A 298 -28.21 -22.31 21.12
C VAL A 298 -27.02 -22.08 20.18
N GLN A 299 -27.25 -21.90 18.88
CA GLN A 299 -26.22 -21.51 17.92
C GLN A 299 -25.62 -20.13 18.26
N LYS A 300 -26.47 -19.15 18.61
CA LYS A 300 -26.01 -17.82 19.03
C LYS A 300 -25.15 -17.93 20.30
N GLN A 301 -25.52 -18.79 21.26
CA GLN A 301 -24.74 -19.06 22.46
C GLN A 301 -23.41 -19.77 22.16
N ALA A 302 -23.38 -20.71 21.19
CA ALA A 302 -22.15 -21.36 20.73
C ALA A 302 -21.15 -20.35 20.17
N ILE A 303 -21.63 -19.47 19.29
CA ILE A 303 -20.83 -18.43 18.65
C ILE A 303 -20.29 -17.46 19.70
N GLN A 304 -21.12 -17.12 20.69
CA GLN A 304 -20.72 -16.24 21.78
C GLN A 304 -19.64 -16.87 22.66
N ARG A 305 -19.81 -18.14 23.05
CA ARG A 305 -18.78 -18.90 23.79
C ARG A 305 -17.48 -19.08 23.02
N TRP A 306 -17.56 -19.41 21.73
CA TRP A 306 -16.38 -19.50 20.88
C TRP A 306 -15.63 -18.17 20.81
N ARG A 307 -16.35 -17.02 20.76
CA ARG A 307 -15.74 -15.68 20.83
C ARG A 307 -15.10 -15.42 22.18
N GLU A 308 -15.70 -15.89 23.27
CA GLU A 308 -15.18 -15.76 24.63
C GLU A 308 -13.95 -16.65 24.86
N ASP A 309 -13.96 -17.90 24.39
CA ASP A 309 -12.80 -18.81 24.40
C ASP A 309 -11.65 -18.27 23.56
N LEU A 310 -11.94 -17.65 22.40
CA LEU A 310 -10.93 -16.94 21.60
C LEU A 310 -10.35 -15.75 22.34
N LYS A 311 -11.19 -14.94 22.99
CA LYS A 311 -10.72 -13.82 23.82
C LYS A 311 -9.84 -14.33 24.96
N ALA A 312 -10.28 -15.37 25.68
CA ALA A 312 -9.54 -16.00 26.77
C ALA A 312 -8.19 -16.57 26.29
N LYS A 313 -8.18 -17.25 25.14
CA LYS A 313 -6.99 -17.78 24.49
C LYS A 313 -6.02 -16.67 24.10
N TYR A 314 -6.50 -15.57 23.50
CA TYR A 314 -5.65 -14.43 23.13
C TYR A 314 -5.22 -13.55 24.32
N SER A 315 -5.93 -13.59 25.44
CA SER A 315 -5.56 -12.89 26.68
C SER A 315 -4.66 -13.70 27.61
N GLY A 316 -4.52 -15.00 27.40
CA GLY A 316 -3.64 -15.87 28.18
C GLY A 316 -2.16 -15.65 27.86
N GLN A 317 -1.30 -15.68 28.89
CA GLN A 317 0.15 -15.44 28.76
C GLN A 317 0.93 -16.56 28.02
N SER A 318 0.26 -17.62 27.53
CA SER A 318 0.90 -18.83 27.01
C SER A 318 0.79 -19.06 25.50
N VAL A 319 0.21 -18.13 24.73
CA VAL A 319 0.10 -18.32 23.26
C VAL A 319 1.40 -17.91 22.58
N SER A 320 2.04 -18.86 21.88
CA SER A 320 3.24 -18.55 21.11
C SER A 320 2.93 -17.55 19.98
N SER A 321 3.90 -16.73 19.60
CA SER A 321 3.71 -15.74 18.54
C SER A 321 3.21 -16.38 17.23
N LYS A 322 3.65 -17.62 16.93
CA LYS A 322 3.20 -18.38 15.76
C LYS A 322 1.72 -18.76 15.84
N GLU A 323 1.25 -19.26 16.97
CA GLU A 323 -0.15 -19.65 17.16
C GLU A 323 -1.09 -18.44 17.17
N TRP A 324 -0.63 -17.32 17.73
CA TRP A 324 -1.36 -16.05 17.70
C TRP A 324 -1.55 -15.57 16.25
N TRP A 325 -0.46 -15.52 15.46
CA TRP A 325 -0.53 -15.09 14.06
C TRP A 325 -1.30 -16.08 13.15
N CYS A 326 -1.24 -17.38 13.41
CA CYS A 326 -2.07 -18.36 12.72
C CYS A 326 -3.56 -18.13 12.98
N GLY A 327 -3.96 -17.90 14.24
CA GLY A 327 -5.34 -17.58 14.61
C GLY A 327 -5.85 -16.30 13.95
N VAL A 328 -5.04 -15.25 13.92
CA VAL A 328 -5.38 -13.97 13.26
C VAL A 328 -5.59 -14.15 11.75
N LYS A 329 -4.69 -14.87 11.07
CA LYS A 329 -4.77 -15.11 9.62
C LYS A 329 -5.98 -15.98 9.24
N GLN A 330 -6.34 -16.95 10.08
CA GLN A 330 -7.50 -17.81 9.87
C GLN A 330 -8.83 -17.03 9.98
N GLN A 331 -8.90 -16.04 10.87
CA GLN A 331 -10.06 -15.13 11.01
C GLN A 331 -10.21 -14.16 9.83
N GLN A 332 -9.14 -13.91 9.09
CA GLN A 332 -9.13 -13.04 7.90
C GLN A 332 -9.43 -13.80 6.60
N GLY A 333 -9.71 -15.10 6.65
CA GLY A 333 -10.02 -15.90 5.46
C GLY A 333 -8.82 -16.26 4.59
N LEU A 334 -7.59 -16.00 5.03
CA LEU A 334 -6.34 -16.22 4.27
C LEU A 334 -5.97 -17.70 4.05
N PHE A 335 -6.75 -18.64 4.58
CA PHE A 335 -6.51 -20.09 4.46
C PHE A 335 -7.73 -20.87 3.96
N ALA A 336 -8.66 -20.24 3.22
CA ALA A 336 -9.78 -20.96 2.60
C ALA A 336 -9.31 -21.95 1.51
N ASP A 337 -8.17 -21.67 0.88
CA ASP A 337 -7.58 -22.54 -0.12
C ASP A 337 -6.48 -23.40 0.49
N ASN A 338 -6.69 -24.71 0.49
CA ASN A 338 -5.68 -25.74 0.80
C ASN A 338 -4.63 -25.90 -0.32
N THR A 339 -4.55 -24.96 -1.27
CA THR A 339 -3.59 -25.05 -2.35
C THR A 339 -2.27 -24.42 -1.91
N ILE A 340 -1.20 -25.20 -2.02
CA ILE A 340 0.14 -24.64 -2.14
C ILE A 340 0.04 -23.61 -3.26
N PRO A 341 0.28 -22.32 -3.01
CA PRO A 341 0.21 -21.31 -4.07
C PRO A 341 1.11 -21.79 -5.21
N PRO A 342 0.64 -21.72 -6.46
CA PRO A 342 1.35 -22.32 -7.59
C PRO A 342 2.80 -21.85 -7.56
N LEU A 343 3.73 -22.82 -7.54
CA LEU A 343 5.16 -22.54 -7.42
C LEU A 343 5.59 -21.58 -8.52
N THR A 344 5.02 -21.72 -9.72
CA THR A 344 5.13 -20.82 -10.84
C THR A 344 3.93 -19.88 -10.93
N ARG A 345 4.20 -18.59 -10.94
CA ARG A 345 3.22 -17.55 -11.29
C ARG A 345 2.95 -17.58 -12.82
N PRO A 346 1.84 -16.97 -13.30
CA PRO A 346 1.53 -16.92 -14.74
C PRO A 346 2.65 -16.31 -15.61
N ASN A 347 3.50 -15.47 -15.03
CA ASN A 347 4.66 -14.88 -15.67
C ASN A 347 5.93 -15.77 -15.66
N GLY A 348 5.81 -17.03 -15.24
CA GLY A 348 6.92 -17.99 -15.13
C GLY A 348 7.85 -17.80 -13.93
N SER A 349 7.61 -16.82 -13.06
CA SER A 349 8.45 -16.60 -11.87
C SER A 349 8.08 -17.55 -10.72
N ILE A 350 9.07 -17.93 -9.93
CA ILE A 350 8.91 -18.86 -8.79
C ILE A 350 9.19 -18.15 -7.48
N SER A 351 8.37 -18.37 -6.46
CA SER A 351 8.63 -17.85 -5.11
C SER A 351 9.18 -18.94 -4.19
N ILE A 352 10.38 -18.72 -3.64
CA ILE A 352 11.04 -19.63 -2.70
C ILE A 352 11.40 -18.83 -1.46
N LEU A 353 10.85 -19.23 -0.30
CA LEU A 353 11.11 -18.61 1.01
C LEU A 353 10.92 -17.07 1.01
N GLY A 354 9.99 -16.55 0.21
CA GLY A 354 9.71 -15.11 0.10
C GLY A 354 10.57 -14.33 -0.91
N VAL A 355 11.54 -14.98 -1.55
CA VAL A 355 12.30 -14.42 -2.69
C VAL A 355 11.63 -14.88 -3.98
N GLU A 356 11.52 -14.01 -4.97
CA GLU A 356 11.03 -14.40 -6.30
C GLU A 356 12.16 -14.47 -7.29
N PHE A 357 12.18 -15.56 -8.03
CA PHE A 357 13.13 -15.89 -9.07
C PHE A 357 12.39 -15.77 -10.41
N ASP A 358 12.74 -14.75 -11.19
CA ASP A 358 12.35 -14.67 -12.59
C ASP A 358 13.24 -15.59 -13.45
N ALA A 359 12.77 -15.95 -14.66
CA ALA A 359 13.49 -16.85 -15.55
C ALA A 359 14.91 -16.38 -15.91
N GLY A 360 15.15 -15.06 -15.91
CA GLY A 360 16.46 -14.48 -16.16
C GLY A 360 17.31 -14.30 -14.90
N LEU A 361 16.82 -14.71 -13.72
CA LEU A 361 17.44 -14.48 -12.41
C LEU A 361 17.86 -13.02 -12.19
N THR A 362 17.12 -12.07 -12.78
CA THR A 362 17.43 -10.64 -12.73
C THR A 362 17.03 -10.01 -11.40
N PHE A 363 16.08 -10.63 -10.69
CA PHE A 363 15.47 -10.18 -9.44
C PHE A 363 14.80 -8.80 -9.53
N THR A 364 14.53 -8.32 -10.75
CA THR A 364 13.97 -6.98 -11.00
C THR A 364 12.55 -6.86 -10.45
N SER A 365 11.71 -7.85 -10.72
CA SER A 365 10.35 -7.97 -10.17
C SER A 365 10.37 -8.07 -8.65
N HIS A 366 11.30 -8.86 -8.09
CA HIS A 366 11.48 -9.00 -6.65
C HIS A 366 11.84 -7.66 -5.99
N ALA A 367 12.88 -6.99 -6.48
CA ALA A 367 13.31 -5.70 -5.96
C ALA A 367 12.19 -4.65 -5.99
N ARG A 368 11.42 -4.57 -7.10
CA ARG A 368 10.26 -3.66 -7.19
C ARG A 368 9.20 -3.97 -6.15
N ARG A 369 8.85 -5.24 -5.94
CA ARG A 369 7.86 -5.60 -4.92
C ARG A 369 8.34 -5.31 -3.50
N VAL A 370 9.60 -5.60 -3.20
CA VAL A 370 10.20 -5.27 -1.90
C VAL A 370 10.21 -3.76 -1.68
N ALA A 371 10.58 -2.98 -2.69
CA ALA A 371 10.55 -1.52 -2.65
C ALA A 371 9.12 -0.99 -2.42
N LYS A 372 8.14 -1.48 -3.18
CA LYS A 372 6.73 -1.08 -3.05
C LYS A 372 6.15 -1.39 -1.67
N SER A 373 6.41 -2.60 -1.15
CA SER A 373 5.97 -3.00 0.19
C SER A 373 6.63 -2.15 1.29
N SER A 374 7.92 -1.86 1.13
CA SER A 374 8.67 -1.02 2.07
C SER A 374 8.20 0.43 2.03
N ALA A 375 7.96 0.98 0.84
CA ALA A 375 7.42 2.32 0.62
C ALA A 375 6.03 2.48 1.24
N TRP A 376 5.14 1.50 1.06
CA TRP A 376 3.82 1.51 1.67
C TRP A 376 3.91 1.52 3.21
N ARG A 377 4.76 0.68 3.81
CA ARG A 377 5.00 0.70 5.26
C ARG A 377 5.57 2.03 5.73
N LEU A 378 6.45 2.64 4.94
CA LEU A 378 6.97 3.97 5.23
C LEU A 378 5.86 5.03 5.17
N SER A 379 4.92 4.93 4.22
CA SER A 379 3.74 5.80 4.17
C SER A 379 2.85 5.64 5.41
N CYS A 380 2.76 4.45 6.01
CA CYS A 380 2.12 4.26 7.32
C CYS A 380 2.87 4.98 8.45
N VAL A 381 4.22 4.83 8.50
CA VAL A 381 5.06 5.53 9.49
C VAL A 381 4.94 7.05 9.33
N ARG A 382 4.92 7.57 8.09
CA ARG A 382 4.71 8.98 7.78
C ARG A 382 3.37 9.49 8.35
N ARG A 383 2.28 8.75 8.18
CA ARG A 383 0.95 9.15 8.69
C ARG A 383 0.94 9.40 10.21
N ILE A 384 1.66 8.60 10.98
CA ILE A 384 1.77 8.75 12.44
C ILE A 384 2.99 9.57 12.89
N SER A 385 3.82 10.04 11.95
CA SER A 385 5.07 10.72 12.26
C SER A 385 4.89 12.01 13.07
N HIS A 386 3.74 12.68 12.97
CA HIS A 386 3.44 13.86 13.78
C HIS A 386 3.35 13.54 15.29
N LEU A 387 3.08 12.28 15.65
CA LEU A 387 3.06 11.80 17.04
C LEU A 387 4.43 11.36 17.55
N LEU A 388 5.46 11.39 16.69
CA LEU A 388 6.77 10.82 16.96
C LEU A 388 7.85 11.90 16.87
N ASP A 389 8.84 11.80 17.74
CA ASP A 389 10.10 12.52 17.61
C ASP A 389 11.00 11.86 16.54
N ALA A 390 12.13 12.49 16.21
CA ALA A 390 13.07 11.97 15.23
C ALA A 390 13.55 10.54 15.58
N LYS A 391 13.71 10.25 16.88
CA LYS A 391 14.16 8.94 17.34
C LYS A 391 13.08 7.86 17.14
N GLY A 392 11.82 8.17 17.44
CA GLY A 392 10.68 7.29 17.24
C GLY A 392 10.51 6.90 15.77
N VAL A 393 10.61 7.87 14.85
CA VAL A 393 10.55 7.61 13.40
C VAL A 393 11.70 6.68 12.96
N GLU A 394 12.92 6.94 13.43
CA GLU A 394 14.08 6.10 13.15
C GLU A 394 13.89 4.66 13.66
N VAL A 395 13.38 4.48 14.88
CA VAL A 395 13.12 3.17 15.47
C VAL A 395 12.09 2.41 14.65
N LEU A 396 10.97 3.05 14.28
CA LEU A 396 9.94 2.41 13.45
C LEU A 396 10.45 2.06 12.06
N TYR A 397 11.25 2.92 11.43
CA TYR A 397 11.88 2.60 10.15
C TYR A 397 12.76 1.34 10.28
N LYS A 398 13.64 1.30 11.30
CA LYS A 398 14.57 0.18 11.52
C LYS A 398 13.86 -1.13 11.88
N ALA A 399 12.69 -1.06 12.51
CA ALA A 399 11.92 -2.21 12.95
C ALA A 399 10.90 -2.71 11.91
N GLN A 400 10.24 -1.82 11.17
CA GLN A 400 9.08 -2.17 10.33
C GLN A 400 9.35 -2.09 8.83
N VAL A 401 10.24 -1.18 8.39
CA VAL A 401 10.50 -0.91 6.97
C VAL A 401 11.77 -1.61 6.50
N ARG A 402 12.90 -1.31 7.15
CA ARG A 402 14.23 -1.80 6.75
C ARG A 402 14.35 -3.33 6.67
N PRO A 403 13.76 -4.13 7.58
CA PRO A 403 13.88 -5.59 7.50
C PRO A 403 13.33 -6.19 6.20
N LEU A 404 12.32 -5.57 5.57
CA LEU A 404 11.82 -6.01 4.27
C LEU A 404 12.89 -5.90 3.18
N MET A 405 13.64 -4.80 3.18
CA MET A 405 14.70 -4.52 2.20
C MET A 405 15.98 -5.30 2.48
N GLU A 406 16.12 -5.88 3.67
CA GLU A 406 17.29 -6.63 4.14
C GLU A 406 17.04 -8.13 4.28
N TYR A 407 15.87 -8.61 3.88
CA TYR A 407 15.57 -10.03 3.96
C TYR A 407 16.24 -10.79 2.81
N SER A 408 17.03 -11.81 3.16
CA SER A 408 17.79 -12.68 2.26
C SER A 408 18.53 -11.93 1.14
N PRO A 409 19.27 -10.85 1.46
CA PRO A 409 19.73 -9.91 0.45
C PRO A 409 20.73 -10.55 -0.51
N LEU A 410 21.52 -11.52 -0.02
CA LEU A 410 22.55 -12.20 -0.79
C LEU A 410 21.99 -13.08 -1.92
N ALA A 411 20.72 -13.49 -1.84
CA ALA A 411 20.06 -14.25 -2.89
C ALA A 411 19.76 -13.40 -4.13
N TRP A 412 19.44 -12.11 -3.94
CA TRP A 412 18.95 -11.23 -5.00
C TRP A 412 19.80 -9.97 -5.21
N SER A 413 20.92 -9.81 -4.51
CA SER A 413 21.83 -8.65 -4.63
C SER A 413 22.49 -8.50 -6.00
N SER A 414 22.42 -9.50 -6.88
CA SER A 414 22.86 -9.42 -8.28
C SER A 414 21.95 -8.54 -9.15
N CYS A 415 20.80 -8.13 -8.60
CA CYS A 415 19.84 -7.24 -9.22
C CYS A 415 20.52 -5.99 -9.80
N PRO A 416 20.11 -5.50 -10.99
CA PRO A 416 20.72 -4.32 -11.58
C PRO A 416 20.68 -3.09 -10.64
N PRO A 417 21.75 -2.27 -10.59
CA PRO A 417 21.85 -1.14 -9.67
C PRO A 417 20.69 -0.15 -9.75
N SER A 418 20.11 0.04 -10.94
CA SER A 418 18.94 0.92 -11.14
C SER A 418 17.71 0.49 -10.33
N TYR A 419 17.54 -0.82 -10.11
CA TYR A 419 16.45 -1.38 -9.31
C TYR A 419 16.81 -1.37 -7.83
N LEU A 420 18.06 -1.68 -7.45
CA LEU A 420 18.52 -1.52 -6.07
C LEU A 420 18.39 -0.07 -5.58
N ALA A 421 18.63 0.88 -6.48
CA ALA A 421 18.47 2.30 -6.21
C ALA A 421 17.04 2.67 -5.81
N THR A 422 16.00 1.90 -6.18
CA THR A 422 14.62 2.12 -5.71
C THR A 422 14.51 1.96 -4.19
N LEU A 423 15.19 0.94 -3.62
CA LEU A 423 15.26 0.70 -2.18
C LEU A 423 16.00 1.84 -1.48
N ASP A 424 17.08 2.33 -2.11
CA ASP A 424 17.83 3.48 -1.58
C ASP A 424 16.98 4.75 -1.55
N ARG A 425 16.03 4.94 -2.48
CA ARG A 425 15.09 6.09 -2.43
C ARG A 425 14.09 5.94 -1.31
N VAL A 426 13.58 4.74 -1.04
CA VAL A 426 12.74 4.46 0.14
C VAL A 426 13.51 4.78 1.42
N GLN A 427 14.79 4.40 1.51
CA GLN A 427 15.64 4.79 2.65
C GLN A 427 15.80 6.31 2.74
N ARG A 428 16.05 7.01 1.62
CA ARG A 428 16.15 8.48 1.60
C ARG A 428 14.87 9.19 2.01
N ARG A 429 13.70 8.67 1.61
CA ARG A 429 12.40 9.17 2.11
C ARG A 429 12.32 9.07 3.63
N ALA A 430 12.73 7.94 4.21
CA ALA A 430 12.77 7.77 5.66
C ALA A 430 13.80 8.69 6.34
N GLN A 431 14.96 8.94 5.70
CA GLN A 431 15.95 9.90 6.21
C GLN A 431 15.37 11.31 6.26
N ARG A 432 14.69 11.77 5.20
CA ARG A 432 14.02 13.09 5.19
C ARG A 432 13.06 13.25 6.36
N LEU A 433 12.18 12.27 6.60
CA LEU A 433 11.25 12.31 7.74
C LEU A 433 11.93 12.42 9.12
N VAL A 434 13.14 11.89 9.24
CA VAL A 434 13.95 12.01 10.48
C VAL A 434 14.66 13.36 10.52
N SER A 435 15.25 13.79 9.40
CA SER A 435 16.00 15.04 9.28
C SER A 435 15.11 16.27 9.48
N ASP A 436 13.88 16.26 8.97
CA ASP A 436 12.89 17.34 9.16
C ASP A 436 12.53 17.55 10.64
N LYS A 437 12.80 16.56 11.49
CA LYS A 437 12.57 16.59 12.94
C LYS A 437 13.84 16.82 13.76
N ARG A 438 15.01 16.94 13.13
CA ARG A 438 16.30 17.15 13.78
C ARG A 438 16.81 18.57 13.56
N PRO A 439 17.62 19.12 14.47
CA PRO A 439 18.39 20.33 14.20
C PRO A 439 19.31 20.12 12.98
N HIS A 440 19.54 21.18 12.19
CA HIS A 440 20.20 21.17 10.87
C HIS A 440 21.67 20.68 10.81
N HIS A 441 22.22 20.05 11.86
CA HIS A 441 23.61 19.57 11.92
C HIS A 441 23.78 18.15 12.48
N ALA A 442 22.70 17.39 12.66
CA ALA A 442 22.80 16.01 13.16
C ALA A 442 23.30 15.05 12.05
N PRO A 443 24.30 14.19 12.31
CA PRO A 443 24.82 13.25 11.32
C PRO A 443 23.75 12.24 10.86
N ASP A 444 23.87 11.82 9.59
CA ASP A 444 23.01 10.82 8.99
C ASP A 444 23.02 9.52 9.79
N SER A 445 21.86 9.13 10.30
CA SER A 445 21.74 7.96 11.19
C SER A 445 21.67 6.61 10.44
N PHE A 446 21.48 6.63 9.12
CA PHE A 446 21.25 5.42 8.33
C PHE A 446 22.47 5.07 7.48
N GLN A 447 23.04 3.90 7.75
CA GLN A 447 24.07 3.32 6.88
C GLN A 447 23.46 3.01 5.49
N PRO A 448 24.23 3.16 4.40
CA PRO A 448 23.79 2.75 3.07
C PRO A 448 23.36 1.27 3.04
N LEU A 449 22.25 0.95 2.35
CA LEU A 449 21.79 -0.43 2.21
C LEU A 449 22.85 -1.30 1.55
N GLN A 450 23.55 -0.75 0.55
CA GLN A 450 24.61 -1.47 -0.15
C GLN A 450 25.73 -1.94 0.79
N LYS A 451 26.21 -1.04 1.65
CA LYS A 451 27.21 -1.37 2.68
C LYS A 451 26.74 -2.53 3.56
N ARG A 452 25.48 -2.52 3.99
CA ARG A 452 24.92 -3.57 4.85
C ARG A 452 24.86 -4.93 4.15
N ARG A 453 24.51 -4.93 2.86
CA ARG A 453 24.59 -6.12 2.00
C ARG A 453 26.03 -6.62 1.88
N ASP A 454 26.98 -5.71 1.70
CA ASP A 454 28.39 -6.06 1.54
C ASP A 454 29.01 -6.63 2.83
N VAL A 455 28.70 -6.05 3.99
CA VAL A 455 29.06 -6.64 5.31
C VAL A 455 28.50 -8.05 5.45
N ALA A 456 27.23 -8.27 5.09
CA ALA A 456 26.61 -9.59 5.17
C ALA A 456 27.28 -10.60 4.23
N GLY A 457 27.60 -10.20 3.00
CA GLY A 457 28.26 -11.05 2.01
C GLY A 457 29.66 -11.45 2.43
N LEU A 458 30.46 -10.49 2.92
CA LEU A 458 31.79 -10.76 3.45
C LEU A 458 31.75 -11.65 4.70
N CYS A 459 30.76 -11.50 5.58
CA CYS A 459 30.58 -12.42 6.71
C CYS A 459 30.30 -13.87 6.26
N VAL A 460 29.55 -14.05 5.16
CA VAL A 460 29.32 -15.40 4.58
C VAL A 460 30.62 -15.94 3.97
N MET A 461 31.40 -15.11 3.27
CA MET A 461 32.73 -15.51 2.77
C MET A 461 33.66 -15.93 3.91
N HIS A 462 33.73 -15.17 4.99
CA HIS A 462 34.53 -15.51 6.17
C HIS A 462 34.15 -16.88 6.76
N LYS A 463 32.83 -17.14 6.89
CA LYS A 463 32.33 -18.44 7.36
C LYS A 463 32.71 -19.60 6.44
N ALA A 464 32.64 -19.39 5.12
CA ALA A 464 32.96 -20.40 4.13
C ALA A 464 34.47 -20.70 4.05
N LEU A 465 35.30 -19.65 4.11
CA LEU A 465 36.75 -19.77 3.95
C LEU A 465 37.45 -20.21 5.25
N ASN A 466 37.10 -19.59 6.38
CA ASN A 466 37.91 -19.68 7.61
C ASN A 466 37.25 -20.54 8.68
N LEU A 467 35.91 -20.55 8.76
CA LEU A 467 35.17 -21.29 9.79
C LEU A 467 34.64 -22.66 9.33
N HIS A 468 35.01 -23.11 8.13
CA HIS A 468 34.72 -24.46 7.61
C HIS A 468 33.25 -24.90 7.76
N THR A 469 32.32 -23.97 7.52
CA THR A 469 30.88 -24.22 7.71
C THR A 469 30.35 -25.20 6.65
N PRO A 470 29.85 -26.40 7.02
CA PRO A 470 29.56 -27.47 6.04
C PRO A 470 28.56 -27.09 4.94
N HIS A 471 27.47 -26.41 5.30
CA HIS A 471 26.44 -25.99 4.34
C HIS A 471 26.90 -24.85 3.40
N LEU A 472 28.08 -24.26 3.65
CA LEU A 472 28.70 -23.24 2.79
C LEU A 472 29.87 -23.81 1.98
N ALA A 473 30.13 -25.11 2.03
CA ALA A 473 31.24 -25.72 1.30
C ALA A 473 31.17 -25.46 -0.21
N ALA A 474 29.95 -25.49 -0.78
CA ALA A 474 29.72 -25.26 -2.21
C ALA A 474 30.08 -23.85 -2.71
N ILE A 475 30.17 -22.86 -1.81
CA ILE A 475 30.51 -21.47 -2.15
C ILE A 475 31.95 -21.10 -1.76
N LYS A 476 32.75 -22.07 -1.29
CA LYS A 476 34.15 -21.85 -0.91
C LYS A 476 35.00 -21.66 -2.17
N LEU A 477 35.57 -20.47 -2.35
CA LEU A 477 36.49 -20.19 -3.45
C LEU A 477 37.89 -20.75 -3.15
N PRO A 478 38.60 -21.28 -4.17
CA PRO A 478 39.94 -21.80 -3.99
C PRO A 478 40.95 -20.66 -3.79
N ARG A 479 42.00 -20.92 -3.00
CA ARG A 479 43.14 -20.01 -2.85
C ARG A 479 44.06 -20.10 -4.08
N PRO A 480 44.78 -19.02 -4.45
CA PRO A 480 45.75 -19.08 -5.54
C PRO A 480 46.93 -19.99 -5.17
N PRO A 481 47.61 -20.58 -6.18
CA PRO A 481 48.81 -21.37 -5.92
C PRO A 481 49.91 -20.51 -5.27
N PRO A 482 50.79 -21.12 -4.45
CA PRO A 482 51.87 -20.40 -3.79
C PRO A 482 52.79 -19.74 -4.83
N PRO A 483 53.28 -18.52 -4.57
CA PRO A 483 54.18 -17.84 -5.49
C PRO A 483 55.52 -18.59 -5.59
N LEU A 484 56.07 -18.68 -6.80
CA LEU A 484 57.38 -19.31 -7.08
C LEU A 484 58.55 -18.59 -6.38
N HIS A 485 58.37 -17.31 -6.02
CA HIS A 485 59.37 -16.50 -5.34
C HIS A 485 58.74 -15.78 -4.14
N SER A 486 59.47 -15.78 -3.02
CA SER A 486 59.08 -15.04 -1.82
C SER A 486 59.26 -13.55 -2.05
N THR A 487 58.15 -12.82 -2.17
CA THR A 487 58.13 -11.36 -2.28
C THR A 487 57.47 -10.77 -1.04
N ARG A 488 57.70 -9.49 -0.73
CA ARG A 488 57.07 -8.80 0.42
C ARG A 488 55.53 -8.87 0.43
N VAL A 489 54.90 -9.15 -0.72
CA VAL A 489 53.43 -9.26 -0.90
C VAL A 489 52.93 -10.72 -0.84
N ALA A 490 53.84 -11.70 -0.74
CA ALA A 490 53.52 -13.12 -0.72
C ALA A 490 52.52 -13.57 0.38
N PRO A 491 52.55 -13.04 1.62
CA PRO A 491 51.60 -13.45 2.67
C PRO A 491 50.16 -13.05 2.32
N HIS A 492 49.95 -11.79 1.93
CA HIS A 492 48.63 -11.29 1.53
C HIS A 492 48.09 -11.99 0.27
N ARG A 493 48.97 -12.45 -0.62
CA ARG A 493 48.59 -13.20 -1.83
C ARG A 493 48.03 -14.59 -1.52
N GLN A 494 48.49 -15.23 -0.44
CA GLN A 494 48.02 -16.57 -0.05
C GLN A 494 46.63 -16.57 0.60
N GLU A 495 46.20 -15.43 1.15
CA GLU A 495 44.89 -15.25 1.78
C GLU A 495 43.82 -14.69 0.81
N GLN A 496 44.21 -14.41 -0.44
CA GLN A 496 43.30 -14.08 -1.53
C GLN A 496 42.55 -15.31 -2.05
N VAL A 497 41.51 -15.07 -2.84
CA VAL A 497 40.73 -16.11 -3.52
C VAL A 497 40.81 -15.97 -5.03
N THR A 498 40.80 -17.11 -5.72
CA THR A 498 40.67 -17.17 -7.18
C THR A 498 39.22 -16.91 -7.56
N VAL A 499 38.97 -15.74 -8.15
CA VAL A 499 37.62 -15.31 -8.56
C VAL A 499 37.29 -15.90 -9.95
N PRO A 500 36.09 -16.49 -10.14
CA PRO A 500 35.69 -17.00 -11.45
C PRO A 500 35.56 -15.88 -12.49
N PHE A 501 36.04 -16.14 -13.71
CA PHE A 501 35.94 -15.21 -14.83
C PHE A 501 34.48 -14.91 -15.16
N SER A 502 34.16 -13.63 -15.39
CA SER A 502 32.80 -13.18 -15.66
C SER A 502 32.71 -12.56 -17.04
N ARG A 503 31.89 -13.17 -17.92
CA ARG A 503 31.63 -12.65 -19.27
C ARG A 503 30.55 -11.57 -19.32
N THR A 504 29.69 -11.52 -18.30
CA THR A 504 28.55 -10.60 -18.26
C THR A 504 28.57 -9.80 -16.97
N GLU A 505 28.05 -8.58 -17.05
CA GLU A 505 27.81 -7.71 -15.90
C GLU A 505 26.87 -8.35 -14.87
N HIS A 506 25.91 -9.15 -15.32
CA HIS A 506 25.02 -9.88 -14.42
C HIS A 506 25.76 -10.92 -13.58
N HIS A 507 26.60 -11.76 -14.22
CA HIS A 507 27.43 -12.73 -13.50
C HIS A 507 28.42 -12.02 -12.58
N LEU A 508 29.04 -10.93 -13.02
CA LEU A 508 30.00 -10.14 -12.24
C LEU A 508 29.43 -9.60 -10.91
N ARG A 509 28.11 -9.36 -10.87
CA ARG A 509 27.37 -8.93 -9.66
C ARG A 509 26.86 -10.09 -8.81
N SER A 510 26.91 -11.32 -9.29
CA SER A 510 26.52 -12.50 -8.52
C SER A 510 27.44 -12.71 -7.31
N PHE A 511 27.01 -13.56 -6.37
CA PHE A 511 27.64 -13.69 -5.07
C PHE A 511 29.16 -13.97 -5.15
N LEU A 512 29.57 -15.01 -5.88
CA LEU A 512 30.97 -15.44 -5.92
C LEU A 512 31.89 -14.40 -6.59
N PRO A 513 31.61 -13.88 -7.80
CA PRO A 513 32.46 -12.88 -8.43
C PRO A 513 32.52 -11.55 -7.67
N ARG A 514 31.41 -11.12 -7.07
CA ARG A 514 31.36 -9.87 -6.30
C ARG A 514 32.15 -10.00 -5.00
N TYR A 515 31.79 -10.96 -4.16
CA TYR A 515 32.37 -11.07 -2.83
C TYR A 515 33.76 -11.70 -2.83
N GLY A 516 34.14 -12.48 -3.85
CA GLY A 516 35.53 -12.89 -4.05
C GLY A 516 36.46 -11.69 -4.32
N ARG A 517 36.03 -10.73 -5.16
CA ARG A 517 36.80 -9.50 -5.41
C ARG A 517 36.88 -8.62 -4.16
N LEU A 518 35.76 -8.41 -3.48
CA LEU A 518 35.73 -7.63 -2.24
C LEU A 518 36.57 -8.29 -1.13
N TRP A 519 36.57 -9.62 -1.05
CA TRP A 519 37.42 -10.37 -0.11
C TRP A 519 38.90 -10.14 -0.40
N SER A 520 39.32 -10.29 -1.65
CA SER A 520 40.72 -10.07 -2.05
C SER A 520 41.17 -8.63 -1.78
N GLN A 521 40.28 -7.64 -1.93
CA GLN A 521 40.55 -6.25 -1.53
C GLN A 521 40.70 -6.10 -0.01
N LEU A 522 39.78 -6.71 0.77
CA LEU A 522 39.79 -6.65 2.23
C LEU A 522 41.09 -7.22 2.82
N VAL A 523 41.53 -8.39 2.36
CA VAL A 523 42.74 -9.08 2.85
C VAL A 523 44.03 -8.36 2.43
N HIS A 524 43.98 -7.61 1.32
CA HIS A 524 45.10 -6.77 0.91
C HIS A 524 45.26 -5.54 1.81
N GLN A 525 44.15 -5.01 2.34
CA GLN A 525 44.13 -3.74 3.08
C GLN A 525 44.04 -3.93 4.60
N THR A 526 43.64 -5.10 5.08
CA THR A 526 43.36 -5.36 6.49
C THR A 526 43.78 -6.77 6.91
N ASP A 527 44.07 -6.94 8.19
CA ASP A 527 44.39 -8.24 8.80
C ASP A 527 43.18 -8.86 9.53
N HIS A 528 41.96 -8.40 9.22
CA HIS A 528 40.76 -8.81 9.96
C HIS A 528 40.33 -10.27 9.71
N HIS A 529 40.92 -10.96 8.74
CA HIS A 529 40.47 -12.27 8.28
C HIS A 529 40.73 -13.40 9.28
N HIS A 530 41.61 -13.22 10.27
CA HIS A 530 41.84 -14.18 11.35
C HIS A 530 40.96 -13.95 12.60
N ALA A 531 40.11 -12.91 12.59
CA ALA A 531 39.33 -12.52 13.75
C ALA A 531 38.12 -13.43 14.00
N SER A 532 37.55 -13.34 15.21
CA SER A 532 36.24 -13.93 15.49
C SER A 532 35.18 -13.37 14.53
N LEU A 533 34.08 -14.09 14.28
CA LEU A 533 33.04 -13.60 13.35
C LEU A 533 32.50 -12.21 13.74
N GLN A 534 32.40 -11.93 15.04
CA GLN A 534 31.88 -10.64 15.53
C GLN A 534 32.89 -9.52 15.31
N ASP A 535 34.17 -9.78 15.55
CA ASP A 535 35.25 -8.81 15.34
C ASP A 535 35.49 -8.58 13.85
N PHE A 536 35.44 -9.64 13.04
CA PHE A 536 35.44 -9.55 11.58
C PHE A 536 34.31 -8.65 11.08
N LYS A 537 33.08 -8.85 11.58
CA LYS A 537 31.92 -8.04 11.21
C LYS A 537 32.12 -6.55 11.57
N ARG A 538 32.66 -6.25 12.75
CA ARG A 538 32.98 -4.88 13.18
C ARG A 538 34.08 -4.25 12.32
N GLY A 539 35.15 -5.02 12.03
CA GLY A 539 36.27 -4.62 11.19
C GLY A 539 35.81 -4.27 9.77
N VAL A 540 35.08 -5.18 9.11
CA VAL A 540 34.54 -4.96 7.76
C VAL A 540 33.57 -3.79 7.72
N ASN A 541 32.69 -3.66 8.72
CA ASN A 541 31.78 -2.52 8.79
C ASN A 541 32.53 -1.19 8.90
N SER A 542 33.65 -1.15 9.62
CA SER A 542 34.50 0.03 9.76
C SER A 542 35.27 0.31 8.47
N TRP A 543 35.88 -0.71 7.87
CA TRP A 543 36.59 -0.66 6.59
C TRP A 543 35.72 -0.12 5.45
N LEU A 544 34.46 -0.54 5.34
CA LEU A 544 33.49 -0.01 4.36
C LEU A 544 32.97 1.40 4.72
N THR A 545 33.48 2.06 5.76
CA THR A 545 33.20 3.47 6.10
C THR A 545 34.36 4.39 5.79
N ALA A 546 35.58 3.85 5.85
CA ALA A 546 36.81 4.56 5.53
C ALA A 546 36.94 4.69 4.01
#